data_AF-A0AAN9U1J0-F1
#
_entry.id   AF-A0AAN9U1J0-F1
#
_cell.length_a   1.000
_cell.length_b   1.000
_cell.length_c   1.000
_cell.angle_alpha   90.00
_cell.angle_beta   90.00
_cell.angle_gamma   90.00
#
_symmetry.space_group_name_H-M   'P 1'
#
loop_
_entity.id
_entity.type
_entity.pdbx_description
1 polymer ?
#
loop_
_entity_poly.entity_id
_entity_poly.type
_entity_poly.pdbx_seq_one_letter_code
_entity_poly.pdbx_strand_id
1 'polypeptide(L)'
;MDTYLLKAAVLYALSATQQTAALVDEFLQNASFANADLDSLTYELFDLRTPLERLGDSDLVIPAQLQPPILAVVRSCGDALSRIDAVLGRFADGPPLDTSRVAEAPGVRELMDVLQTCRRTLQLALEAVNL
;
A
#
# COMPACT_ATOMS: atom_id res chain seq x y z
N MET A 1 -4.87 -4.81 23.68
CA MET A 1 -4.09 -4.01 22.72
C MET A 1 -4.98 -2.86 22.30
N ASP A 2 -4.45 -1.66 22.14
CA ASP A 2 -5.29 -0.46 22.09
C ASP A 2 -5.97 -0.32 20.72
N THR A 3 -7.31 -0.33 20.67
CA THR A 3 -8.09 -0.14 19.42
C THR A 3 -7.68 1.15 18.70
N TYR A 4 -7.22 2.15 19.46
CA TYR A 4 -6.64 3.39 18.94
C TYR A 4 -5.40 3.17 18.07
N LEU A 5 -4.51 2.23 18.42
CA LEU A 5 -3.30 1.95 17.64
C LEU A 5 -3.64 1.33 16.28
N LEU A 6 -4.65 0.45 16.23
CA LEU A 6 -5.11 -0.13 14.99
C LEU A 6 -5.76 0.92 14.09
N LYS A 7 -6.63 1.76 14.64
CA LYS A 7 -7.22 2.88 13.89
C LYS A 7 -6.16 3.84 13.34
N ALA A 8 -5.17 4.20 14.16
CA ALA A 8 -4.07 5.05 13.71
C ALA A 8 -3.25 4.40 12.58
N ALA A 9 -2.97 3.10 12.68
CA ALA A 9 -2.26 2.37 11.63
C ALA A 9 -3.07 2.30 10.33
N VAL A 10 -4.40 2.10 10.42
CA VAL A 10 -5.28 2.10 9.25
C VAL A 10 -5.31 3.46 8.57
N LEU A 11 -5.45 4.55 9.34
CA LEU A 11 -5.42 5.90 8.79
C LEU A 11 -4.08 6.22 8.12
N TYR A 12 -2.97 5.79 8.73
CA TYR A 12 -1.65 5.92 8.13
C TYR A 12 -1.55 5.15 6.80
N ALA A 13 -2.00 3.90 6.75
CA ALA A 13 -1.97 3.11 5.52
C ALA A 13 -2.88 3.71 4.44
N LEU A 14 -4.07 4.22 4.77
CA LEU A 14 -4.96 4.91 3.83
C LEU A 14 -4.32 6.18 3.27
N SER A 15 -3.70 6.98 4.13
CA SER A 15 -2.98 8.19 3.72
C SER A 15 -1.83 7.85 2.79
N ALA A 16 -1.05 6.80 3.10
CA ALA A 16 0.04 6.34 2.26
C ALA A 16 -0.48 5.85 0.89
N THR A 17 -1.57 5.08 0.86
CA THR A 17 -2.18 4.63 -0.42
C THR A 17 -2.57 5.81 -1.30
N GLN A 18 -3.16 6.86 -0.72
CA GLN A 18 -3.55 8.06 -1.45
C GLN A 18 -2.34 8.85 -1.95
N GLN A 19 -1.29 8.97 -1.14
CA GLN A 19 -0.04 9.62 -1.52
C GLN A 19 0.66 8.87 -2.66
N THR A 20 0.80 7.54 -2.56
CA THR A 20 1.39 6.71 -3.61
C THR A 20 0.61 6.81 -4.91
N ALA A 21 -0.73 6.80 -4.85
CA ALA A 21 -1.57 6.95 -6.05
C ALA A 21 -1.32 8.28 -6.76
N ALA A 22 -1.23 9.38 -5.99
CA ALA A 22 -0.94 10.70 -6.55
C ALA A 22 0.45 10.76 -7.22
N LEU A 23 1.46 10.14 -6.61
CA LEU A 23 2.80 10.04 -7.21
C LEU A 23 2.78 9.22 -8.49
N VAL A 24 2.08 8.07 -8.51
CA VAL A 24 1.96 7.24 -9.72
C VAL A 24 1.27 8.03 -10.85
N ASP A 25 0.19 8.75 -10.55
CA ASP A 25 -0.49 9.60 -11.54
C ASP A 25 0.43 10.69 -12.09
N GLU A 26 1.19 11.38 -11.23
CA GLU A 26 2.19 12.37 -11.64
C GLU A 26 3.27 11.76 -12.52
N PHE A 27 3.73 10.55 -12.19
CA PHE A 27 4.69 9.80 -13.00
C PHE A 27 4.16 9.49 -14.39
N LEU A 28 2.93 8.98 -14.49
CA LEU A 28 2.31 8.62 -15.76
C LEU A 28 2.07 9.85 -16.64
N GLN A 29 1.80 11.02 -16.04
CA GLN A 29 1.64 12.27 -16.78
C GLN A 29 2.97 12.84 -17.32
N ASN A 30 4.07 12.63 -16.60
CA ASN A 30 5.37 13.21 -16.91
C ASN A 30 6.33 12.26 -17.65
N ALA A 31 6.11 10.95 -17.60
CA ALA A 31 6.92 9.94 -18.27
C ALA A 31 6.16 9.33 -19.46
N SER A 32 6.73 9.44 -20.67
CA SER A 32 6.18 8.82 -21.89
C SER A 32 6.25 7.28 -21.91
N PHE A 33 6.80 6.67 -20.86
CA PHE A 33 6.88 5.22 -20.69
C PHE A 33 5.82 4.77 -19.68
N ALA A 34 4.64 4.44 -20.21
CA ALA A 34 3.67 3.62 -19.50
C ALA A 34 4.31 2.25 -19.24
N ASN A 35 4.76 2.02 -18.02
CA ASN A 35 5.28 0.75 -17.59
C ASN A 35 4.12 -0.08 -17.03
N ALA A 36 3.88 -1.28 -17.56
CA ALA A 36 2.79 -2.17 -17.12
C ALA A 36 2.81 -2.45 -15.61
N ASP A 37 3.98 -2.32 -14.97
CA ASP A 37 4.14 -2.44 -13.52
C ASP A 37 3.49 -1.25 -12.76
N LEU A 38 3.45 -0.03 -13.33
CA LEU A 38 2.76 1.13 -12.72
C LEU A 38 1.24 1.00 -12.82
N ASP A 39 0.71 0.52 -13.96
CA ASP A 39 -0.73 0.24 -14.08
C ASP A 39 -1.17 -0.81 -13.06
N SER A 40 -0.37 -1.87 -12.90
CA SER A 40 -0.61 -2.92 -11.91
C SER A 40 -0.59 -2.38 -10.48
N LEU A 41 0.33 -1.47 -10.17
CA LEU A 41 0.39 -0.80 -8.88
C LEU A 41 -0.86 0.07 -8.64
N THR A 42 -1.32 0.84 -9.62
CA THR A 42 -2.55 1.65 -9.51
C THR A 42 -3.76 0.79 -9.15
N TYR A 43 -3.93 -0.37 -9.81
CA TYR A 43 -5.00 -1.30 -9.47
C TYR A 43 -4.87 -1.86 -8.04
N GLU A 44 -3.66 -2.24 -7.63
CA GLU A 44 -3.44 -2.76 -6.27
C GLU A 44 -3.71 -1.71 -5.20
N LEU A 45 -3.33 -0.45 -5.43
CA LEU A 45 -3.63 0.67 -4.53
C LEU A 45 -5.14 0.87 -4.35
N PHE A 46 -5.89 0.80 -5.45
CA PHE A 46 -7.35 0.88 -5.43
C PHE A 46 -7.97 -0.28 -4.65
N ASP A 47 -7.51 -1.50 -4.91
CA ASP A 47 -8.03 -2.71 -4.25
C ASP A 47 -7.66 -2.79 -2.76
N LEU A 48 -6.51 -2.26 -2.36
CA LEU A 48 -6.06 -2.22 -0.97
C LEU A 48 -6.86 -1.21 -0.13
N ARG A 49 -7.42 -0.18 -0.77
CA ARG A 49 -8.22 0.84 -0.09
C ARG A 49 -9.46 0.26 0.58
N THR A 50 -10.20 -0.62 -0.10
CA THR A 50 -11.44 -1.20 0.42
C THR A 50 -11.29 -1.93 1.75
N PRO A 51 -10.37 -2.91 1.93
CA PRO A 51 -10.21 -3.56 3.22
C PRO A 51 -9.70 -2.60 4.31
N LEU A 52 -8.86 -1.61 3.97
CA LEU A 52 -8.41 -0.60 4.93
C LEU A 52 -9.55 0.29 5.41
N GLU A 53 -10.42 0.77 4.51
CA GLU A 53 -11.60 1.56 4.88
C GLU A 53 -12.54 0.77 5.80
N ARG A 54 -12.78 -0.51 5.50
CA ARG A 54 -13.59 -1.39 6.36
C ARG A 54 -12.98 -1.58 7.74
N LEU A 55 -11.66 -1.72 7.85
CA LEU A 55 -10.95 -1.82 9.14
C LEU A 55 -10.94 -0.49 9.91
N GLY A 56 -11.08 0.63 9.21
CA GLY A 56 -11.18 1.96 9.79
C GLY A 56 -12.60 2.31 10.27
N ASP A 57 -13.60 1.53 9.86
CA ASP A 57 -14.99 1.71 10.27
C ASP A 57 -15.11 1.64 11.80
N SER A 58 -15.79 2.64 12.38
CA SER A 58 -15.96 2.72 13.83
C SER A 58 -16.96 1.70 14.36
N ASP A 59 -17.84 1.19 13.49
CA ASP A 59 -18.82 0.18 13.86
C ASP A 59 -18.25 -1.25 13.80
N LEU A 60 -17.07 -1.43 13.21
CA LEU A 60 -16.41 -2.73 13.15
C LEU A 60 -15.79 -3.11 14.50
N VAL A 61 -16.35 -4.15 15.14
CA VAL A 61 -15.81 -4.71 16.38
C VAL A 61 -14.85 -5.86 16.06
N ILE A 62 -13.55 -5.61 16.19
CA ILE A 62 -12.51 -6.62 15.94
C ILE A 62 -12.19 -7.38 17.24
N PRO A 63 -12.32 -8.73 17.27
CA PRO A 63 -11.97 -9.54 18.43
C PRO A 63 -10.53 -9.30 18.87
N ALA A 64 -10.29 -9.22 20.18
CA ALA A 64 -8.98 -8.87 20.74
C ALA A 64 -7.82 -9.79 20.28
N GLN A 65 -8.12 -11.05 19.96
CA GLN A 65 -7.15 -12.04 19.46
C GLN A 65 -6.71 -11.75 18.02
N LEU A 66 -7.59 -11.12 17.22
CA LEU A 66 -7.32 -10.77 15.82
C LEU A 66 -6.68 -9.39 15.68
N GLN A 67 -6.77 -8.52 16.69
CA GLN A 67 -6.18 -7.18 16.62
C GLN A 67 -4.65 -7.19 16.39
N PRO A 68 -3.82 -7.98 17.10
CA PRO A 68 -2.37 -8.01 16.87
C PRO A 68 -1.95 -8.43 15.45
N PRO A 69 -2.45 -9.53 14.87
CA PRO A 69 -2.08 -9.90 13.50
C PRO A 69 -2.60 -8.89 12.48
N ILE A 70 -3.81 -8.35 12.63
CA ILE A 70 -4.32 -7.31 11.72
C ILE A 70 -3.45 -6.05 11.78
N LEU A 71 -3.08 -5.60 12.99
CA LEU A 71 -2.20 -4.44 13.17
C LEU A 71 -0.84 -4.63 12.47
N ALA A 72 -0.24 -5.83 12.56
CA ALA A 72 1.03 -6.12 11.91
C ALA A 72 0.91 -6.02 10.38
N VAL A 73 -0.17 -6.55 9.80
CA VAL A 73 -0.42 -6.49 8.36
C VAL A 73 -0.64 -5.05 7.89
N VAL A 74 -1.48 -4.27 8.60
CA VAL A 74 -1.74 -2.86 8.25
C VAL A 74 -0.46 -2.02 8.30
N ARG A 75 0.43 -2.25 9.27
CA ARG A 75 1.74 -1.59 9.31
C ARG A 75 2.61 -1.97 8.13
N SER A 76 2.64 -3.26 7.78
CA SER A 76 3.37 -3.74 6.61
C SER A 76 2.88 -3.11 5.31
N CYS A 77 1.57 -2.81 5.19
CA CYS A 77 1.05 -2.03 4.07
C CYS A 77 1.69 -0.64 4.01
N GLY A 78 1.60 0.12 5.11
CA GLY A 78 2.11 1.49 5.17
C GLY A 78 3.63 1.57 4.93
N ASP A 79 4.39 0.61 5.45
CA ASP A 79 5.84 0.51 5.23
C ASP A 79 6.17 0.21 3.76
N ALA A 80 5.43 -0.70 3.12
CA ALA A 80 5.62 -1.02 1.70
C ALA A 80 5.29 0.17 0.80
N LEU A 81 4.18 0.86 1.07
CA LEU A 81 3.76 2.08 0.35
C LEU A 81 4.81 3.19 0.49
N SER A 82 5.31 3.43 1.71
CA SER A 82 6.35 4.44 1.95
C SER A 82 7.65 4.15 1.19
N ARG A 83 7.99 2.86 1.03
CA ARG A 83 9.16 2.46 0.22
C ARG A 83 8.90 2.65 -1.27
N ILE A 84 7.69 2.38 -1.75
CA ILE A 84 7.29 2.66 -3.13
C ILE A 84 7.38 4.17 -3.39
N ASP A 85 6.86 5.01 -2.49
CA ASP A 85 6.96 6.47 -2.58
C ASP A 85 8.41 6.94 -2.64
N ALA A 86 9.31 6.35 -1.83
CA ALA A 86 10.73 6.69 -1.85
C ALA A 86 11.43 6.25 -3.15
N VAL A 87 10.98 5.17 -3.77
CA VAL A 87 11.46 4.74 -5.10
C VAL A 87 10.95 5.72 -6.15
N LEU A 88 9.65 5.98 -6.20
CA LEU A 88 9.02 6.93 -7.11
C LEU A 88 9.63 8.34 -6.96
N GLY A 89 9.75 8.89 -5.77
CA GLY A 89 10.35 10.21 -5.55
C GLY A 89 11.79 10.31 -6.09
N ARG A 90 12.59 9.24 -5.94
CA ARG A 90 13.92 9.18 -6.56
C ARG A 90 13.84 9.28 -8.07
N PHE A 91 12.85 8.66 -8.72
CA PHE A 91 12.68 8.76 -10.17
C PHE A 91 12.34 10.18 -10.65
N ALA A 92 11.67 10.99 -9.83
CA ALA A 92 11.13 12.31 -10.21
C ALA A 92 12.22 13.39 -10.14
N ASP A 93 13.10 13.29 -9.14
CA ASP A 93 14.12 14.32 -8.84
C ASP A 93 15.48 14.09 -9.54
N GLY A 94 15.64 13.02 -10.32
CA GLY A 94 16.95 12.68 -10.92
C GLY A 94 17.10 13.01 -12.41
N PRO A 95 18.34 13.13 -12.90
CA PRO A 95 18.64 13.42 -14.30
C PRO A 95 18.06 12.38 -15.27
N PRO A 96 17.86 12.72 -16.56
CA PRO A 96 17.18 11.87 -17.54
C PRO A 96 17.83 10.48 -17.65
N LEU A 97 17.00 9.46 -17.36
CA LEU A 97 17.16 8.01 -17.60
C LEU A 97 18.57 7.52 -17.97
N ASP A 98 19.43 7.37 -16.97
CA ASP A 98 20.61 6.53 -17.10
C ASP A 98 20.28 5.06 -16.79
N THR A 99 20.90 4.16 -17.55
CA THR A 99 20.71 2.69 -17.55
C THR A 99 20.78 1.99 -16.17
N SER A 100 21.29 2.66 -15.13
CA SER A 100 21.34 2.13 -13.76
C SER A 100 19.97 2.03 -13.08
N ARG A 101 18.95 2.79 -13.51
CA ARG A 101 17.61 2.80 -12.90
C ARG A 101 16.75 1.58 -13.23
N VAL A 102 17.08 0.84 -14.28
CA VAL A 102 16.46 -0.46 -14.60
C VAL A 102 16.71 -1.48 -13.49
N ALA A 103 17.75 -1.28 -12.66
CA ALA A 103 18.06 -2.13 -11.52
C ALA A 103 17.15 -1.91 -10.30
N GLU A 104 16.37 -0.82 -10.23
CA GLU A 104 15.43 -0.55 -9.11
C GLU A 104 14.00 -1.04 -9.38
N ALA A 105 13.65 -1.36 -10.64
CA ALA A 105 12.36 -1.96 -11.02
C ALA A 105 12.02 -3.28 -10.27
N PRO A 106 12.98 -4.18 -9.95
CA PRO A 106 12.72 -5.35 -9.11
C PRO A 106 12.18 -4.98 -7.72
N GLY A 107 12.62 -3.84 -7.16
CA GLY A 107 12.19 -3.39 -5.84
C GLY A 107 10.72 -3.00 -5.79
N VAL A 108 10.18 -2.41 -6.87
CA VAL A 108 8.75 -2.08 -6.95
C VAL A 108 7.91 -3.36 -7.05
N ARG A 109 8.36 -4.36 -7.82
CA ARG A 109 7.67 -5.65 -7.93
C ARG A 109 7.63 -6.40 -6.61
N GLU A 110 8.75 -6.49 -5.89
CA GLU A 110 8.79 -7.12 -4.56
C GLU A 110 7.85 -6.42 -3.56
N LEU A 111 7.79 -5.08 -3.59
CA LEU A 111 6.89 -4.31 -2.74
C LEU A 111 5.41 -4.50 -3.14
N MET A 112 5.13 -4.66 -4.43
CA MET A 112 3.80 -5.00 -4.93
C MET A 112 3.33 -6.38 -4.44
N ASP A 113 4.21 -7.39 -4.44
CA ASP A 113 3.90 -8.73 -3.90
C ASP A 113 3.57 -8.66 -2.40
N VAL A 114 4.26 -7.80 -1.65
CA VAL A 114 3.93 -7.52 -0.24
C VAL A 114 2.55 -6.90 -0.11
N LEU A 115 2.19 -5.89 -0.92
CA LEU A 115 0.86 -5.28 -0.88
C LEU A 115 -0.25 -6.27 -1.21
N GLN A 116 -0.07 -7.10 -2.24
CA GLN A 116 -1.02 -8.15 -2.61
C GLN A 116 -1.22 -9.16 -1.48
N THR A 117 -0.13 -9.58 -0.83
CA THR A 117 -0.17 -10.50 0.31
C THR A 117 -0.90 -9.86 1.49
N CYS A 118 -0.60 -8.60 1.79
CA CYS A 118 -1.29 -7.85 2.83
C CYS A 118 -2.79 -7.73 2.53
N ARG A 119 -3.17 -7.32 1.31
CA ARG A 119 -4.57 -7.21 0.89
C ARG A 119 -5.34 -8.51 1.11
N ARG A 120 -4.82 -9.63 0.60
CA ARG A 120 -5.45 -10.96 0.78
C ARG A 120 -5.58 -11.32 2.26
N THR A 121 -4.55 -11.03 3.06
CA THR A 121 -4.57 -11.31 4.50
C THR A 121 -5.61 -10.45 5.23
N LEU A 122 -5.75 -9.17 4.86
CA LEU A 122 -6.77 -8.29 5.43
C LEU A 122 -8.18 -8.72 5.03
N GLN A 123 -8.39 -9.18 3.79
CA GLN A 123 -9.68 -9.73 3.34
C GLN A 123 -10.07 -10.97 4.17
N LEU A 124 -9.15 -11.92 4.33
CA LEU A 124 -9.38 -13.10 5.18
C LEU A 124 -9.63 -12.73 6.64
N ALA A 125 -8.90 -11.74 7.16
CA ALA A 125 -9.13 -11.25 8.52
C ALA A 125 -10.51 -10.61 8.67
N LEU A 126 -10.95 -9.82 7.68
CA LEU A 126 -12.29 -9.24 7.66
C LEU A 126 -13.38 -10.31 7.56
N GLU A 127 -13.17 -11.36 6.76
CA GLU A 127 -14.08 -12.50 6.71
C GLU A 127 -14.17 -13.19 8.08
N ALA A 128 -13.04 -13.41 8.75
CA ALA A 128 -12.99 -14.00 10.10
C ALA A 128 -13.64 -13.13 11.18
N VAL A 129 -13.69 -11.80 11.00
CA VAL A 129 -14.39 -10.87 11.91
C VAL A 129 -15.91 -10.88 11.67
N ASN A 130 -16.36 -11.18 10.45
CA ASN A 130 -17.79 -11.20 10.07
C ASN A 130 -18.47 -12.57 10.28
N LEU A 131 -17.74 -13.57 10.78
CA LEU A 131 -18.24 -14.92 11.13
C LEU A 131 -18.67 -14.99 12.60
#